data_AF-A0A1W9PE18-F1
#
_entry.id   AF-A0A1W9PE18-F1
#
_cell.length_a   1.000
_cell.length_b   1.000
_cell.length_c   1.000
_cell.angle_alpha   90.00
_cell.angle_beta   90.00
_cell.angle_gamma   90.00
#
_symmetry.space_group_name_H-M   'P 1'
#
loop_
_entity.id
_entity.type
_entity.pdbx_description
1 polymer ?
#
loop_
_entity_poly.entity_id
_entity_poly.type
_entity_poly.pdbx_seq_one_letter_code
_entity_poly.pdbx_strand_id
1 'polypeptide(L)'
;MQKQERYTISFPSSVVSFYFCFLHIFISLQDILKNFFAGITLNFEMPFKRGDWVAIGNNKGEVIEMSWRATKLRSIEGNYIIIPNANISQEDIVNYSMPKKTLARYVNVGVHYRFPPKLVKDVIKEAAISTEGVLKSPEPIVRLTQFGDSSIDYECKFWIRDFPNLYTIEDAVKSKIWYFFKENRIEIPFPIHTVYTYKGTKVESEQPEDITSILQNVHIFSPLTKRELTKLAGRFTLGYFVRGEKLIRQGDEGRTFFIIKKGKVSVNVTIDGEIKKIKFLSCGDFFGEMSLLTGEKRNATVVAEEDTEVLILDRDDFSLIIKKNPAIADAISKILAQRQAEINEKIKKTDTTKNKNEKRIKERSILKKIIKVFELKRKNG
;
A
#
# COMPACT_ATOMS: atom_id res chain seq x y z
N MET A 1 18.92 28.08 -84.57
CA MET A 1 17.85 28.49 -83.63
C MET A 1 16.50 28.24 -84.30
N GLN A 2 15.88 27.08 -84.04
CA GLN A 2 14.53 26.77 -84.50
C GLN A 2 13.61 26.66 -83.28
N LYS A 3 12.47 27.33 -83.41
CA LYS A 3 11.54 27.73 -82.35
C LYS A 3 10.80 26.49 -81.85
N GLN A 4 10.92 26.20 -80.56
CA GLN A 4 10.15 25.15 -79.89
C GLN A 4 8.69 25.64 -79.77
N GLU A 5 7.81 25.17 -80.66
CA GLU A 5 6.37 25.41 -80.55
C GLU A 5 5.83 24.64 -79.34
N ARG A 6 5.54 25.36 -78.26
CA ARG A 6 4.80 24.81 -77.13
C ARG A 6 3.35 24.65 -77.55
N TYR A 7 2.91 23.41 -77.79
CA TYR A 7 1.50 23.07 -77.88
C TYR A 7 0.84 23.36 -76.52
N THR A 8 0.20 24.51 -76.39
CA THR A 8 -0.69 24.81 -75.26
C THR A 8 -1.97 23.98 -75.44
N ILE A 9 -2.03 22.81 -74.78
CA ILE A 9 -3.25 22.03 -74.66
C ILE A 9 -4.23 22.87 -73.81
N SER A 10 -5.15 23.56 -74.48
CA SER A 10 -6.27 24.26 -73.86
C SER A 10 -7.37 23.24 -73.58
N PHE A 11 -7.57 22.89 -72.31
CA PHE A 11 -8.72 22.07 -71.93
C PHE A 11 -9.99 22.93 -72.02
N PRO A 12 -11.07 22.45 -72.67
CA PRO A 12 -12.34 23.16 -72.68
C PRO A 12 -12.80 23.43 -71.24
N SER A 13 -13.30 24.64 -70.95
CA SER A 13 -13.78 25.02 -69.61
C SER A 13 -14.86 24.08 -69.07
N SER A 14 -15.60 23.40 -69.96
CA SER A 14 -16.55 22.34 -69.62
C SER A 14 -15.86 21.13 -68.99
N VAL A 15 -14.72 20.68 -69.52
CA VAL A 15 -13.96 19.53 -68.98
C VAL A 15 -13.44 19.83 -67.58
N VAL A 16 -12.93 21.05 -67.36
CA VAL A 16 -12.47 21.51 -66.05
C VAL A 16 -13.63 21.54 -65.05
N SER A 17 -14.79 22.06 -65.45
CA SER A 17 -16.00 22.08 -64.61
C SER A 17 -16.50 20.67 -64.25
N PHE A 18 -16.56 19.76 -65.23
CA PHE A 18 -16.92 18.36 -65.00
C PHE A 18 -15.95 17.67 -64.03
N TYR A 19 -14.65 17.90 -64.16
CA TYR A 19 -13.65 17.37 -63.24
C TYR A 19 -13.88 17.87 -61.81
N PHE A 20 -14.14 19.16 -61.62
CA PHE A 20 -14.45 19.70 -60.29
C PHE A 20 -15.75 19.13 -59.73
N CYS A 21 -16.81 19.01 -60.52
CA CYS A 21 -18.05 18.35 -60.08
C CYS A 21 -17.79 16.90 -59.65
N PHE A 22 -17.03 16.14 -60.45
CA PHE A 22 -16.71 14.75 -60.14
C PHE A 22 -15.85 14.63 -58.89
N LEU A 23 -14.89 15.53 -58.70
CA LEU A 23 -14.04 15.59 -57.51
C LEU A 23 -14.87 15.90 -56.24
N HIS A 24 -15.80 16.86 -56.32
CA HIS A 24 -16.68 17.19 -55.19
C HIS A 24 -17.59 16.00 -54.84
N ILE A 25 -18.20 15.36 -55.86
CA ILE A 25 -19.02 14.16 -55.68
C ILE A 25 -18.19 13.04 -55.03
N PHE A 26 -16.95 12.82 -55.49
CA PHE A 26 -16.06 11.81 -54.94
C PHE A 26 -15.69 12.08 -53.47
N ILE A 27 -15.34 13.33 -53.12
CA ILE A 27 -15.05 13.73 -51.75
C ILE A 27 -16.28 13.51 -50.86
N SER A 28 -17.48 13.88 -51.32
CA SER A 28 -18.73 13.65 -50.58
C SER A 28 -19.06 12.16 -50.41
N LEU A 29 -18.70 11.31 -51.37
CA LEU A 29 -18.90 9.86 -51.31
C LEU A 29 -17.80 9.12 -50.55
N GLN A 30 -16.68 9.76 -50.25
CA GLN A 30 -15.51 9.10 -49.68
C GLN A 30 -15.85 8.40 -48.35
N ASP A 31 -16.62 9.04 -47.48
CA ASP A 31 -17.00 8.46 -46.19
C ASP A 31 -18.02 7.32 -46.34
N ILE A 32 -18.91 7.43 -47.32
CA ILE A 32 -19.86 6.36 -47.66
C ILE A 32 -19.11 5.12 -48.16
N LEU A 33 -18.11 5.32 -49.04
CA LEU A 33 -17.27 4.25 -49.56
C LEU A 33 -16.43 3.61 -48.46
N LYS A 34 -15.82 4.40 -47.57
CA LYS A 34 -15.08 3.88 -46.40
C LYS A 34 -15.97 3.01 -45.51
N ASN A 35 -17.17 3.50 -45.20
CA ASN A 35 -18.13 2.79 -44.35
C ASN A 35 -18.63 1.48 -45.00
N PHE A 36 -18.76 1.47 -46.33
CA PHE A 36 -19.11 0.28 -47.11
C PHE A 36 -17.98 -0.76 -47.09
N PHE A 37 -16.74 -0.35 -47.38
CA PHE A 37 -15.60 -1.26 -47.35
C PHE A 37 -15.31 -1.81 -45.96
N ALA A 38 -15.51 -1.01 -44.89
CA ALA A 38 -15.42 -1.49 -43.52
C ALA A 38 -16.39 -2.66 -43.24
N GLY A 39 -17.63 -2.58 -43.75
CA GLY A 39 -18.60 -3.67 -43.64
C GLY A 39 -18.21 -4.93 -44.41
N ILE A 40 -17.61 -4.79 -45.59
CA ILE A 40 -17.12 -5.94 -46.37
C ILE A 40 -15.90 -6.58 -45.72
N THR A 41 -14.92 -5.79 -45.28
CA THR A 41 -13.70 -6.27 -44.61
C THR A 41 -14.03 -7.07 -43.36
N LEU A 42 -14.95 -6.56 -42.51
CA LEU A 42 -15.39 -7.30 -41.32
C LEU A 42 -16.04 -8.65 -41.64
N ASN A 43 -16.82 -8.72 -42.73
CA ASN A 43 -17.41 -9.97 -43.17
C ASN A 43 -16.39 -10.95 -43.76
N PHE A 44 -15.30 -10.44 -44.36
CA PHE A 44 -14.25 -11.28 -44.94
C PHE A 44 -13.27 -11.80 -43.87
N GLU A 45 -12.84 -10.94 -42.94
CA GLU A 45 -11.91 -11.29 -41.86
C GLU A 45 -12.56 -12.14 -40.76
N MET A 46 -13.90 -12.09 -40.63
CA MET A 46 -14.70 -12.86 -39.66
C MET A 46 -14.10 -12.87 -38.24
N PRO A 47 -13.86 -11.70 -37.60
CA PRO A 47 -13.32 -11.64 -36.23
C PRO A 47 -14.27 -12.25 -35.18
N PHE A 48 -15.55 -12.41 -35.52
CA PHE A 48 -16.58 -13.05 -34.71
C PHE A 48 -17.71 -13.60 -35.57
N LYS A 49 -18.54 -14.48 -34.99
CA LYS A 49 -19.71 -15.09 -35.62
C LYS A 49 -20.97 -14.85 -34.80
N ARG A 50 -22.14 -15.08 -35.42
CA ARG A 50 -23.41 -15.08 -34.70
C ARG A 50 -23.37 -16.07 -33.52
N GLY A 51 -23.80 -15.61 -32.35
CA GLY A 51 -23.75 -16.36 -31.09
C GLY A 51 -22.46 -16.17 -30.29
N ASP A 52 -21.44 -15.50 -30.83
CA ASP A 52 -20.23 -15.18 -30.07
C ASP A 52 -20.51 -14.03 -29.10
N TRP A 53 -19.96 -14.13 -27.89
CA TRP A 53 -19.83 -13.01 -26.98
C TRP A 53 -18.60 -12.17 -27.30
N VAL A 54 -18.80 -10.88 -27.55
CA VAL A 54 -17.74 -9.94 -27.94
C VAL A 54 -17.80 -8.66 -27.11
N ALA A 55 -16.64 -7.99 -27.00
CA ALA A 55 -16.56 -6.58 -26.65
C ALA A 55 -16.05 -5.79 -27.86
N ILE A 56 -16.73 -4.70 -28.20
CA ILE A 56 -16.35 -3.76 -29.26
C ILE A 56 -16.36 -2.37 -28.63
N GLY A 57 -15.16 -1.81 -28.42
CA GLY A 57 -14.98 -0.62 -27.59
C GLY A 57 -15.59 -0.83 -26.19
N ASN A 58 -16.53 0.03 -25.80
CA ASN A 58 -17.22 -0.06 -24.51
C ASN A 58 -18.44 -0.98 -24.51
N ASN A 59 -18.87 -1.48 -25.67
CA ASN A 59 -20.09 -2.28 -25.80
C ASN A 59 -19.76 -3.77 -25.68
N LYS A 60 -20.49 -4.48 -24.83
CA LYS A 60 -20.35 -5.94 -24.67
C LYS A 60 -21.68 -6.63 -24.95
N GLY A 61 -21.64 -7.74 -25.66
CA GLY A 61 -22.85 -8.50 -25.94
C GLY A 61 -22.64 -9.74 -26.81
N GLU A 62 -23.69 -10.54 -26.89
CA GLU A 62 -23.79 -11.65 -27.82
C GLU A 62 -24.14 -11.14 -29.22
N VAL A 63 -23.41 -11.57 -30.25
CA VAL A 63 -23.70 -11.23 -31.65
C VAL A 63 -25.00 -11.93 -32.08
N ILE A 64 -26.09 -11.18 -32.14
CA ILE A 64 -27.40 -11.73 -32.55
C ILE A 64 -27.56 -11.73 -34.06
N GLU A 65 -27.06 -10.70 -34.72
CA GLU A 65 -27.26 -10.49 -36.15
C GLU A 65 -26.12 -9.63 -36.71
N MET A 66 -25.65 -9.98 -37.91
CA MET A 66 -24.69 -9.19 -38.69
C MET A 66 -25.32 -8.89 -40.04
N SER A 67 -25.33 -7.62 -40.42
CA SER A 67 -25.75 -7.15 -41.74
C SER A 67 -24.59 -6.50 -42.46
N TRP A 68 -24.80 -6.12 -43.72
CA TRP A 68 -23.77 -5.41 -44.50
C TRP A 68 -23.41 -4.03 -43.91
N ARG A 69 -24.32 -3.38 -43.15
CA ARG A 69 -24.11 -2.03 -42.60
C ARG A 69 -23.88 -1.95 -41.10
N ALA A 70 -24.40 -2.91 -40.34
CA ALA A 70 -24.39 -2.86 -38.88
C ALA A 70 -24.41 -4.26 -38.26
N THR A 71 -23.86 -4.34 -37.05
CA THR A 71 -23.90 -5.53 -36.19
C THR A 71 -24.80 -5.24 -34.99
N LYS A 72 -25.66 -6.21 -34.65
CA LYS A 72 -26.56 -6.14 -33.49
C LYS A 72 -26.06 -7.08 -32.41
N LEU A 73 -25.72 -6.52 -31.26
CA LEU A 73 -25.39 -7.25 -30.05
C LEU A 73 -26.58 -7.27 -29.09
N ARG A 74 -26.69 -8.32 -28.27
CA ARG A 74 -27.55 -8.34 -27.09
C ARG A 74 -26.66 -8.27 -25.85
N SER A 75 -26.83 -7.22 -25.04
CA SER A 75 -26.07 -7.04 -23.80
C SER A 75 -26.46 -8.08 -22.75
N ILE A 76 -25.68 -8.18 -21.67
CA ILE A 76 -25.98 -9.10 -20.55
C ILE A 76 -27.33 -8.74 -19.90
N GLU A 77 -27.67 -7.46 -19.88
CA GLU A 77 -28.95 -6.92 -19.39
C GLU A 77 -30.13 -7.20 -20.35
N GLY A 78 -29.87 -7.78 -21.53
CA GLY A 78 -30.88 -8.11 -22.52
C GLY A 78 -31.20 -6.99 -23.52
N ASN A 79 -30.49 -5.86 -23.47
CA ASN A 79 -30.70 -4.74 -24.39
C ASN A 79 -30.08 -5.02 -25.77
N TYR A 80 -30.70 -4.51 -26.84
CA TYR A 80 -30.07 -4.52 -28.16
C TYR A 80 -29.15 -3.32 -28.35
N ILE A 81 -27.91 -3.59 -28.78
CA ILE A 81 -26.93 -2.57 -29.15
C ILE A 81 -26.67 -2.72 -30.65
N ILE A 82 -26.95 -1.67 -31.43
CA ILE A 82 -26.73 -1.66 -32.88
C ILE A 82 -25.51 -0.80 -33.16
N ILE A 83 -24.45 -1.41 -33.69
CA ILE A 83 -23.19 -0.74 -33.97
C ILE A 83 -22.99 -0.73 -35.49
N PRO A 84 -22.86 0.45 -36.12
CA PRO A 84 -22.48 0.53 -37.54
C PRO A 84 -21.13 -0.15 -37.76
N ASN A 85 -21.01 -0.93 -38.84
CA ASN A 85 -19.79 -1.70 -39.13
C ASN A 85 -18.56 -0.79 -39.31
N ALA A 86 -18.76 0.43 -39.82
CA ALA A 86 -17.75 1.46 -39.89
C ALA A 86 -17.11 1.76 -38.52
N ASN A 87 -17.92 1.89 -37.47
CA ASN A 87 -17.45 2.14 -36.11
C ASN A 87 -16.68 0.92 -35.58
N ILE A 88 -17.16 -0.29 -35.84
CA ILE A 88 -16.49 -1.53 -35.41
C ILE A 88 -15.08 -1.62 -35.97
N SER A 89 -14.87 -1.22 -37.23
CA SER A 89 -13.55 -1.26 -37.88
C SER A 89 -12.51 -0.30 -37.28
N GLN A 90 -12.94 0.63 -36.43
CA GLN A 90 -12.08 1.62 -35.77
C GLN A 90 -11.84 1.30 -34.29
N GLU A 91 -12.49 0.26 -33.77
CA GLU A 91 -12.48 -0.10 -32.35
C GLU A 91 -11.74 -1.42 -32.15
N ASP A 92 -11.16 -1.60 -30.95
CA ASP A 92 -10.62 -2.89 -30.55
C ASP A 92 -11.76 -3.90 -30.34
N ILE A 93 -11.54 -5.12 -30.85
CA ILE A 93 -12.49 -6.23 -30.77
C ILE A 93 -11.92 -7.33 -29.87
N VAL A 94 -12.63 -7.66 -28.80
CA VAL A 94 -12.31 -8.80 -27.93
C VAL A 94 -13.38 -9.87 -28.10
N ASN A 95 -13.02 -11.02 -28.66
CA ASN A 95 -13.93 -12.16 -28.77
C ASN A 95 -13.74 -13.12 -27.58
N TYR A 96 -14.76 -13.27 -26.74
CA TYR A 96 -14.73 -14.17 -25.57
C TYR A 96 -15.05 -15.63 -25.93
N SER A 97 -15.49 -15.88 -27.16
CA SER A 97 -15.91 -17.20 -27.66
C SER A 97 -14.85 -17.89 -28.52
N MET A 98 -13.81 -17.15 -28.95
CA MET A 98 -12.73 -17.64 -29.82
C MET A 98 -11.33 -17.37 -29.24
N PRO A 99 -10.31 -18.18 -29.60
CA PRO A 99 -10.40 -19.42 -30.39
C PRO A 99 -11.03 -20.60 -29.63
N LYS A 100 -11.05 -20.52 -28.29
CA LYS A 100 -11.79 -21.46 -27.43
C LYS A 100 -12.73 -20.66 -26.56
N LYS A 101 -13.92 -21.21 -26.28
CA LYS A 101 -14.88 -20.64 -25.30
C LYS A 101 -14.39 -20.72 -23.85
N THR A 102 -13.09 -20.83 -23.61
CA THR A 102 -12.50 -21.00 -22.28
C THR A 102 -11.87 -19.68 -21.86
N LEU A 103 -12.51 -19.00 -20.90
CA LEU A 103 -12.09 -17.69 -20.42
C LEU A 103 -11.40 -17.80 -19.08
N ALA A 104 -10.22 -17.20 -18.95
CA ALA A 104 -9.52 -17.08 -17.68
C ALA A 104 -10.03 -15.88 -16.88
N ARG A 105 -10.34 -16.10 -15.61
CA ARG A 105 -10.80 -15.12 -14.64
C ARG A 105 -9.91 -15.11 -13.42
N TYR A 106 -9.95 -14.00 -12.69
CA TYR A 106 -9.04 -13.73 -11.58
C TYR A 106 -9.84 -13.18 -10.41
N VAL A 107 -9.58 -13.72 -9.22
CA VAL A 107 -10.10 -13.19 -7.95
C VAL A 107 -8.93 -12.98 -7.01
N ASN A 108 -8.91 -11.82 -6.36
CA ASN A 108 -7.88 -11.44 -5.40
C ASN A 108 -8.42 -11.56 -3.98
N VAL A 109 -7.58 -12.07 -3.08
CA VAL A 109 -7.89 -12.17 -1.65
C VAL A 109 -6.65 -11.92 -0.82
N GLY A 110 -6.80 -11.08 0.22
CA GLY A 110 -5.77 -10.84 1.21
C GLY A 110 -5.93 -11.77 2.41
N VAL A 111 -4.84 -12.37 2.87
CA VAL A 111 -4.82 -13.28 4.03
C VAL A 111 -3.77 -12.82 5.05
N HIS A 112 -4.05 -12.99 6.33
CA HIS A 112 -3.13 -12.58 7.40
C HIS A 112 -1.77 -13.30 7.28
N TYR A 113 -0.68 -12.58 7.54
CA TYR A 113 0.71 -13.07 7.52
C TYR A 113 1.02 -14.32 8.36
N ARG A 114 0.12 -14.73 9.25
CA ARG A 114 0.36 -15.86 10.16
C ARG A 114 0.14 -17.21 9.49
N PHE A 115 -0.53 -17.23 8.33
CA PHE A 115 -0.88 -18.47 7.64
C PHE A 115 0.18 -18.82 6.60
N PRO A 116 0.68 -20.07 6.59
CA PRO A 116 1.70 -20.49 5.64
C PRO A 116 1.14 -20.47 4.20
N PRO A 117 1.87 -19.92 3.21
CA PRO A 117 1.34 -19.74 1.85
C PRO A 117 0.87 -21.03 1.16
N LYS A 118 1.47 -22.18 1.50
CA LYS A 118 1.07 -23.48 0.93
C LYS A 118 -0.36 -23.84 1.32
N LEU A 119 -0.69 -23.75 2.62
CA LEU A 119 -2.05 -24.00 3.13
C LEU A 119 -3.06 -23.08 2.45
N VAL A 120 -2.77 -21.78 2.41
CA VAL A 120 -3.68 -20.77 1.82
C VAL A 120 -3.94 -21.07 0.35
N LYS A 121 -2.89 -21.36 -0.44
CA LYS A 121 -3.04 -21.70 -1.86
C LYS A 121 -3.88 -22.94 -2.09
N ASP A 122 -3.68 -23.98 -1.28
CA ASP A 122 -4.41 -25.24 -1.40
C ASP A 122 -5.90 -25.04 -1.09
N VAL A 123 -6.23 -24.30 -0.02
CA VAL A 123 -7.62 -23.99 0.36
C VAL A 123 -8.32 -23.11 -0.69
N ILE A 124 -7.66 -22.07 -1.21
CA ILE A 124 -8.23 -21.23 -2.29
C ILE A 124 -8.48 -22.07 -3.55
N LYS A 125 -7.53 -22.93 -3.92
CA LYS A 125 -7.63 -23.79 -5.11
C LYS A 125 -8.80 -24.77 -4.98
N GLU A 126 -8.96 -25.38 -3.81
CA GLU A 126 -10.05 -26.31 -3.51
C GLU A 126 -11.43 -25.61 -3.53
N ALA A 127 -11.51 -24.42 -2.94
CA ALA A 127 -12.70 -23.59 -3.00
C ALA A 127 -13.07 -23.27 -4.46
N ALA A 128 -12.11 -22.83 -5.27
CA ALA A 128 -12.35 -22.47 -6.68
C ALA A 128 -12.75 -23.68 -7.54
N ILE A 129 -12.07 -24.83 -7.43
CA ILE A 129 -12.36 -26.01 -8.27
C ILE A 129 -13.68 -26.69 -7.88
N SER A 130 -14.16 -26.48 -6.65
CA SER A 130 -15.45 -26.99 -6.18
C SER A 130 -16.63 -26.07 -6.50
N THR A 131 -16.38 -24.88 -7.06
CA THR A 131 -17.45 -23.95 -7.47
C THR A 131 -18.05 -24.35 -8.81
N GLU A 132 -19.39 -24.33 -8.88
CA GLU A 132 -20.11 -24.59 -10.13
C GLU A 132 -19.78 -23.55 -11.21
N GLY A 133 -19.65 -23.98 -12.46
CA GLY A 133 -19.24 -23.13 -13.58
C GLY A 133 -17.72 -22.95 -13.73
N VAL A 134 -16.92 -23.31 -12.72
CA VAL A 134 -15.45 -23.34 -12.82
C VAL A 134 -14.99 -24.65 -13.46
N LEU A 135 -14.07 -24.56 -14.42
CA LEU A 135 -13.48 -25.73 -15.07
C LEU A 135 -12.52 -26.48 -14.13
N LYS A 136 -12.61 -27.80 -14.17
CA LYS A 136 -11.64 -28.71 -13.53
C LYS A 136 -10.37 -28.91 -14.37
N SER A 137 -10.46 -28.69 -15.68
CA SER A 137 -9.31 -28.74 -16.60
C SER A 137 -9.45 -27.64 -17.65
N PRO A 138 -8.52 -26.66 -17.70
CA PRO A 138 -7.37 -26.47 -16.80
C PRO A 138 -7.78 -26.22 -15.34
N GLU A 139 -6.98 -26.73 -14.41
CA GLU A 139 -7.21 -26.53 -12.97
C GLU A 139 -6.92 -25.09 -12.54
N PRO A 140 -7.63 -24.55 -11.52
CA PRO A 140 -7.32 -23.25 -10.93
C PRO A 140 -5.86 -23.16 -10.45
N ILE A 141 -5.26 -21.98 -10.65
CA ILE A 141 -3.89 -21.66 -10.24
C ILE A 141 -3.93 -20.51 -9.25
N VAL A 142 -3.33 -20.72 -8.07
CA VAL A 142 -3.25 -19.69 -7.03
C VAL A 142 -1.80 -19.22 -6.88
N ARG A 143 -1.60 -17.90 -6.98
CA ARG A 143 -0.29 -17.25 -6.81
C ARG A 143 -0.32 -16.31 -5.63
N LEU A 144 0.82 -16.20 -4.95
CA LEU A 144 1.09 -15.09 -4.05
C LEU A 144 1.60 -13.96 -4.93
N THR A 145 0.94 -12.80 -4.90
CA THR A 145 1.26 -11.67 -5.78
C THR A 145 2.06 -10.59 -5.06
N GLN A 146 1.70 -10.28 -3.82
CA GLN A 146 2.29 -9.18 -3.06
C GLN A 146 2.26 -9.44 -1.55
N PHE A 147 3.26 -8.89 -0.85
CA PHE A 147 3.20 -8.66 0.60
C PHE A 147 2.67 -7.23 0.81
N GLY A 148 1.37 -7.11 1.09
CA GLY A 148 0.68 -5.83 1.28
C GLY A 148 0.81 -5.30 2.70
N ASP A 149 0.33 -4.07 2.94
CA ASP A 149 0.47 -3.39 4.23
C ASP A 149 -0.17 -4.16 5.41
N SER A 150 -1.16 -5.01 5.13
CA SER A 150 -1.95 -5.72 6.14
C SER A 150 -2.22 -7.19 5.83
N SER A 151 -1.90 -7.64 4.62
CA SER A 151 -2.16 -8.99 4.13
C SER A 151 -1.04 -9.48 3.23
N ILE A 152 -0.93 -10.80 3.11
CA ILE A 152 -0.33 -11.42 1.94
C ILE A 152 -1.45 -11.56 0.90
N ASP A 153 -1.23 -11.00 -0.28
CA ASP A 153 -2.22 -10.97 -1.35
C ASP A 153 -2.04 -12.16 -2.27
N TYR A 154 -3.15 -12.83 -2.55
CA TYR A 154 -3.22 -13.99 -3.43
C TYR A 154 -4.16 -13.71 -4.59
N GLU A 155 -3.74 -14.14 -5.78
CA GLU A 155 -4.56 -14.16 -6.98
C GLU A 155 -4.91 -15.60 -7.32
N CYS A 156 -6.21 -15.88 -7.41
CA CYS A 156 -6.74 -17.13 -7.92
C CYS A 156 -7.16 -16.96 -9.37
N LYS A 157 -6.41 -17.57 -10.28
CA LYS A 157 -6.76 -17.72 -11.69
C LYS A 157 -7.59 -18.99 -11.89
N PHE A 158 -8.77 -18.87 -12.46
CA PHE A 158 -9.61 -20.01 -12.82
C PHE A 158 -10.22 -19.83 -14.21
N TRP A 159 -10.81 -20.88 -14.76
CA TRP A 159 -11.36 -20.86 -16.11
C TRP A 159 -12.86 -21.16 -16.09
N ILE A 160 -13.61 -20.49 -16.96
CA ILE A 160 -15.05 -20.70 -17.16
C ILE A 160 -15.35 -20.88 -18.66
N ARG A 161 -16.55 -21.38 -18.97
CA ARG A 161 -17.08 -21.40 -20.35
C ARG A 161 -18.29 -20.50 -20.58
N ASP A 162 -18.98 -20.15 -19.51
CA ASP A 162 -20.24 -19.42 -19.55
C ASP A 162 -19.99 -17.93 -19.27
N PHE A 163 -19.68 -17.18 -20.33
CA PHE A 163 -19.47 -15.73 -20.25
C PHE A 163 -20.70 -14.97 -19.70
N PRO A 164 -21.95 -15.24 -20.12
CA PRO A 164 -23.13 -14.60 -19.54
C PRO A 164 -23.19 -14.66 -18.02
N ASN A 165 -22.84 -15.83 -17.43
CA ASN A 165 -22.85 -16.05 -15.99
C ASN A 165 -21.54 -15.69 -15.29
N LEU A 166 -20.64 -14.98 -15.97
CA LEU A 166 -19.32 -14.61 -15.44
C LEU A 166 -19.39 -14.03 -14.02
N TYR A 167 -20.22 -13.01 -13.81
CA TYR A 167 -20.29 -12.31 -12.52
C TYR A 167 -20.87 -13.20 -11.42
N THR A 168 -21.86 -14.03 -11.76
CA THR A 168 -22.44 -15.03 -10.85
C THR A 168 -21.40 -16.06 -10.42
N ILE A 169 -20.56 -16.54 -11.35
CA ILE A 169 -19.50 -17.50 -11.05
C ILE A 169 -18.38 -16.83 -10.22
N GLU A 170 -17.98 -15.60 -10.56
CA GLU A 170 -16.98 -14.86 -9.77
C GLU A 170 -17.44 -14.61 -8.33
N ASP A 171 -18.71 -14.25 -8.13
CA ASP A 171 -19.32 -14.14 -6.82
C ASP A 171 -19.30 -15.47 -6.06
N ALA A 172 -19.75 -16.55 -6.72
CA ALA A 172 -19.77 -17.88 -6.13
C ALA A 172 -18.36 -18.33 -5.71
N VAL A 173 -17.32 -18.05 -6.50
CA VAL A 173 -15.92 -18.34 -6.14
C VAL A 173 -15.49 -17.53 -4.90
N LYS A 174 -15.75 -16.22 -4.87
CA LYS A 174 -15.41 -15.37 -3.70
C LYS A 174 -16.11 -15.86 -2.43
N SER A 175 -17.41 -16.13 -2.53
CA SER A 175 -18.24 -16.65 -1.45
C SER A 175 -17.72 -18.00 -0.95
N LYS A 176 -17.35 -18.92 -1.86
CA LYS A 176 -16.83 -20.23 -1.49
C LYS A 176 -15.44 -20.16 -0.84
N ILE A 177 -14.56 -19.28 -1.33
CA ILE A 177 -13.27 -18.99 -0.68
C ILE A 177 -13.51 -18.53 0.77
N TRP A 178 -14.48 -17.65 0.99
CA TRP A 178 -14.80 -17.18 2.35
C TRP A 178 -15.25 -18.32 3.28
N TYR A 179 -16.14 -19.21 2.82
CA TYR A 179 -16.58 -20.35 3.62
C TYR A 179 -15.43 -21.32 3.93
N PHE A 180 -14.60 -21.65 2.94
CA PHE A 180 -13.42 -22.50 3.11
C PHE A 180 -12.42 -21.88 4.09
N PHE A 181 -12.21 -20.57 4.03
CA PHE A 181 -11.38 -19.87 5.02
C PHE A 181 -11.95 -19.97 6.41
N LYS A 182 -13.26 -19.78 6.58
CA LYS A 182 -13.94 -19.93 7.87
C LYS A 182 -13.76 -21.34 8.46
N GLU A 183 -13.96 -22.38 7.65
CA GLU A 183 -13.80 -23.79 8.07
C GLU A 183 -12.36 -24.10 8.48
N ASN A 184 -11.38 -23.59 7.72
CA ASN A 184 -9.96 -23.77 8.00
C ASN A 184 -9.37 -22.75 9.00
N ARG A 185 -10.23 -21.91 9.60
CA ARG A 185 -9.85 -20.83 10.54
C ARG A 185 -8.79 -19.87 9.97
N ILE A 186 -8.82 -19.64 8.66
CA ILE A 186 -7.98 -18.68 7.95
C ILE A 186 -8.61 -17.29 8.08
N GLU A 187 -7.82 -16.32 8.55
CA GLU A 187 -8.28 -14.97 8.84
C GLU A 187 -8.00 -14.02 7.67
N ILE A 188 -9.04 -13.32 7.22
CA ILE A 188 -8.93 -12.15 6.35
C ILE A 188 -8.72 -10.93 7.26
N PRO A 189 -7.57 -10.25 7.18
CA PRO A 189 -7.26 -9.17 8.11
C PRO A 189 -8.08 -7.93 7.76
N PHE A 190 -8.60 -7.25 8.79
CA PHE A 190 -8.90 -5.81 8.66
C PHE A 190 -7.59 -5.04 8.45
N PRO A 191 -7.60 -3.79 7.98
CA PRO A 191 -6.40 -2.94 7.99
C PRO A 191 -5.71 -3.03 9.35
N ILE A 192 -4.59 -3.72 9.41
CA ILE A 192 -3.86 -3.95 10.64
C ILE A 192 -2.87 -2.80 10.79
N HIS A 193 -3.18 -1.89 11.70
CA HIS A 193 -2.14 -1.08 12.29
C HIS A 193 -1.48 -1.91 13.38
N THR A 194 -0.22 -2.25 13.20
CA THR A 194 0.59 -2.77 14.30
C THR A 194 0.69 -1.69 15.37
N VAL A 195 -0.18 -1.76 16.38
CA VAL A 195 0.15 -1.21 17.69
C VAL A 195 1.28 -2.09 18.19
N TYR A 196 2.51 -1.59 18.16
CA TYR A 196 3.63 -2.23 18.83
C TYR A 196 3.36 -2.22 20.34
N THR A 197 2.51 -3.13 20.82
CA THR A 197 2.59 -3.61 22.20
C THR A 197 3.74 -4.58 22.19
N TYR A 198 4.90 -4.08 22.56
CA TYR A 198 6.14 -4.82 22.52
C TYR A 198 6.12 -5.93 23.60
N LYS A 199 5.43 -7.04 23.34
CA LYS A 199 5.74 -8.33 23.95
C LYS A 199 6.86 -8.92 23.12
N GLY A 200 8.07 -8.37 23.26
CA GLY A 200 9.20 -9.01 22.61
C GLY A 200 9.31 -10.45 23.09
N THR A 201 9.79 -11.31 22.21
CA THR A 201 10.27 -12.63 22.57
C THR A 201 11.25 -12.43 23.73
N LYS A 202 11.00 -13.04 24.89
CA LYS A 202 12.06 -13.22 25.89
C LYS A 202 13.19 -13.90 25.13
N VAL A 203 14.29 -13.19 24.94
CA VAL A 203 15.49 -13.74 24.33
C VAL A 203 15.96 -14.81 25.32
N GLU A 204 15.78 -16.09 24.97
CA GLU A 204 16.30 -17.21 25.76
C GLU A 204 17.83 -17.18 25.87
N SER A 205 18.51 -16.35 25.09
CA SER A 205 19.96 -16.34 24.91
C SER A 205 20.73 -15.13 25.47
N GLU A 206 20.09 -14.16 26.16
CA GLU A 206 20.82 -13.08 26.84
C GLU A 206 20.52 -13.11 28.33
N GLN A 207 21.57 -13.29 29.13
CA GLN A 207 21.42 -13.30 30.57
C GLN A 207 21.07 -11.88 31.05
N PRO A 208 20.20 -11.71 32.06
CA PRO A 208 19.88 -10.39 32.63
C PRO A 208 21.11 -9.55 32.98
N GLU A 209 22.23 -10.21 33.27
CA GLU A 209 23.56 -9.64 33.49
C GLU A 209 24.05 -8.79 32.30
N ASP A 210 23.84 -9.22 31.06
CA ASP A 210 24.29 -8.53 29.84
C ASP A 210 23.52 -7.22 29.62
N ILE A 211 22.19 -7.28 29.77
CA ILE A 211 21.32 -6.10 29.71
C ILE A 211 21.65 -5.16 30.86
N THR A 212 21.93 -5.67 32.06
CA THR A 212 22.31 -4.84 33.21
C THR A 212 23.54 -3.98 32.90
N SER A 213 24.57 -4.55 32.25
CA SER A 213 25.78 -3.82 31.84
C SER A 213 25.50 -2.72 30.81
N ILE A 214 24.56 -2.94 29.89
CA ILE A 214 24.10 -1.90 28.96
C ILE A 214 23.40 -0.78 29.75
N LEU A 215 22.45 -1.12 30.61
CA LEU A 215 21.66 -0.14 31.37
C LEU A 215 22.52 0.74 32.30
N GLN A 216 23.63 0.21 32.83
CA GLN A 216 24.59 0.98 33.63
C GLN A 216 25.21 2.16 32.86
N ASN A 217 25.35 2.04 31.54
CA ASN A 217 25.92 3.08 30.69
C ASN A 217 24.88 4.08 30.16
N VAL A 218 23.58 3.82 30.38
CA VAL A 218 22.52 4.73 29.93
C VAL A 218 22.26 5.78 31.00
N HIS A 219 22.56 7.03 30.67
CA HIS A 219 22.53 8.16 31.61
C HIS A 219 21.21 8.32 32.40
N ILE A 220 20.08 7.95 31.81
CA ILE A 220 18.74 8.02 32.43
C ILE A 220 18.60 7.12 33.67
N PHE A 221 19.35 6.03 33.72
CA PHE A 221 19.30 5.05 34.82
C PHE A 221 20.45 5.20 35.82
N SER A 222 21.27 6.25 35.70
CA SER A 222 22.31 6.58 36.67
C SER A 222 21.83 6.69 38.14
N PRO A 223 20.57 7.08 38.46
CA PRO A 223 20.10 7.08 39.85
C PRO A 223 19.80 5.69 40.42
N LEU A 224 19.79 4.62 39.61
CA LEU A 224 19.43 3.27 40.03
C LEU A 224 20.65 2.48 40.51
N THR A 225 20.45 1.71 41.58
CA THR A 225 21.45 0.74 42.05
C THR A 225 21.55 -0.45 41.10
N LYS A 226 22.69 -1.17 41.10
CA LYS A 226 22.87 -2.39 40.29
C LYS A 226 21.75 -3.41 40.50
N ARG A 227 21.28 -3.59 41.74
CA ARG A 227 20.17 -4.49 42.07
C ARG A 227 18.85 -4.09 41.41
N GLU A 228 18.59 -2.79 41.29
CA GLU A 228 17.40 -2.27 40.61
C GLU A 228 17.53 -2.39 39.10
N LEU A 229 18.72 -2.13 38.55
CA LEU A 229 19.03 -2.35 37.14
C LEU A 229 18.84 -3.80 36.73
N THR A 230 19.26 -4.78 37.54
CA THR A 230 19.04 -6.20 37.24
C THR A 230 17.56 -6.59 37.24
N LYS A 231 16.76 -6.04 38.17
CA LYS A 231 15.31 -6.25 38.16
C LYS A 231 14.63 -5.61 36.94
N LEU A 232 15.18 -4.49 36.49
CA LEU A 232 14.70 -3.77 35.32
C LEU A 232 15.11 -4.49 34.02
N ALA A 233 16.33 -5.00 33.94
CA ALA A 233 16.86 -5.74 32.81
C ALA A 233 15.91 -6.86 32.37
N GLY A 234 15.36 -7.62 33.33
CA GLY A 234 14.39 -8.70 33.04
C GLY A 234 13.02 -8.27 32.49
N ARG A 235 12.77 -6.96 32.35
CA ARG A 235 11.55 -6.39 31.75
C ARG A 235 11.78 -5.82 30.36
N PHE A 236 13.05 -5.63 29.99
CA PHE A 236 13.38 -5.23 28.63
C PHE A 236 13.21 -6.41 27.69
N THR A 237 12.89 -6.07 26.45
CA THR A 237 12.75 -7.00 25.34
C THR A 237 13.59 -6.52 24.17
N LEU A 238 14.13 -7.44 23.38
CA LEU A 238 15.04 -7.09 22.28
C LEU A 238 14.26 -6.85 20.98
N GLY A 239 14.73 -5.92 20.18
CA GLY A 239 14.21 -5.61 18.86
C GLY A 239 15.29 -5.45 17.82
N TYR A 240 14.94 -5.84 16.60
CA TYR A 240 15.81 -5.79 15.44
C TYR A 240 15.11 -5.00 14.35
N PHE A 241 15.81 -4.02 13.79
CA PHE A 241 15.33 -3.15 12.74
C PHE A 241 16.37 -3.09 11.63
N VAL A 242 15.95 -3.25 10.38
CA VAL A 242 16.87 -3.19 9.24
C VAL A 242 17.08 -1.74 8.78
N ARG A 243 18.18 -1.48 8.06
CA ARG A 243 18.43 -0.14 7.48
C ARG A 243 17.20 0.40 6.71
N GLY A 244 16.82 1.64 7.01
CA GLY A 244 15.68 2.34 6.41
C GLY A 244 14.35 2.12 7.12
N GLU A 245 14.26 1.16 8.04
CA GLU A 245 13.05 0.88 8.80
C GLU A 245 12.74 2.00 9.81
N LYS A 246 11.45 2.32 10.00
CA LYS A 246 11.00 3.36 10.93
C LYS A 246 10.63 2.73 12.27
N LEU A 247 11.38 3.05 13.32
CA LEU A 247 11.13 2.58 14.69
C LEU A 247 9.96 3.34 15.34
N ILE A 248 9.80 4.61 14.99
CA ILE A 248 8.74 5.51 15.45
C ILE A 248 8.34 6.42 14.29
N ARG A 249 7.05 6.78 14.20
CA ARG A 249 6.58 7.85 13.29
C ARG A 249 6.08 9.04 14.09
N GLN A 250 6.36 10.23 13.59
CA GLN A 250 5.83 11.49 14.14
C GLN A 250 4.30 11.50 14.05
N GLY A 251 3.63 11.99 15.09
CA GLY A 251 2.17 12.08 15.17
C GLY A 251 1.48 10.84 15.76
N ASP A 252 2.17 9.70 15.81
CA ASP A 252 1.64 8.47 16.41
C ASP A 252 1.52 8.61 17.93
N GLU A 253 0.64 7.81 18.53
CA GLU A 253 0.64 7.62 19.98
C GLU A 253 1.76 6.65 20.39
N GLY A 254 2.49 6.97 21.45
CA GLY A 254 3.67 6.22 21.88
C GLY A 254 3.57 5.70 23.31
N ARG A 255 3.70 4.37 23.48
CA ARG A 255 3.75 3.72 24.80
C ARG A 255 5.03 2.93 25.05
N THR A 256 6.05 3.11 24.22
CA THR A 256 7.31 2.36 24.27
C THR A 256 8.52 3.27 24.32
N PHE A 257 9.47 2.89 25.18
CA PHE A 257 10.79 3.45 25.35
C PHE A 257 11.83 2.51 24.75
N PHE A 258 12.82 3.07 24.07
CA PHE A 258 13.85 2.32 23.35
C PHE A 258 15.24 2.77 23.78
N ILE A 259 16.16 1.81 23.89
CA ILE A 259 17.60 2.04 24.07
C ILE A 259 18.32 1.35 22.92
N ILE A 260 19.27 2.02 22.28
CA ILE A 260 20.06 1.45 21.21
C ILE A 260 21.16 0.58 21.83
N LYS A 261 21.06 -0.73 21.61
CA LYS A 261 22.10 -1.70 22.01
C LYS A 261 23.21 -1.75 20.98
N LYS A 262 22.85 -1.71 19.69
CA LYS A 262 23.77 -1.71 18.56
C LYS A 262 23.11 -1.02 17.38
N GLY A 263 23.90 -0.36 16.55
CA GLY A 263 23.41 0.32 15.37
C GLY A 263 23.33 1.84 15.55
N LYS A 264 22.70 2.49 14.56
CA LYS A 264 22.59 3.94 14.45
C LYS A 264 21.25 4.31 13.85
N VAL A 265 20.60 5.32 14.43
CA VAL A 265 19.31 5.82 13.96
C VAL A 265 19.36 7.33 13.73
N SER A 266 18.55 7.86 12.81
CA SER A 266 18.29 9.29 12.69
C SER A 266 16.94 9.68 13.26
N VAL A 267 16.91 10.83 13.92
CA VAL A 267 15.70 11.49 14.42
C VAL A 267 15.33 12.59 13.43
N ASN A 268 14.16 12.47 12.82
CA ASN A 268 13.68 13.33 11.75
C ASN A 268 12.34 13.96 12.14
N VAL A 269 12.17 15.26 11.89
CA VAL A 269 10.91 15.98 12.12
C VAL A 269 10.40 16.49 10.78
N THR A 270 9.12 16.24 10.49
CA THR A 270 8.45 16.79 9.29
C THR A 270 7.78 18.11 9.64
N ILE A 271 8.07 19.16 8.87
CA ILE A 271 7.52 20.51 9.02
C ILE A 271 7.11 20.98 7.62
N ASP A 272 5.84 21.37 7.45
CA ASP A 272 5.30 21.86 6.17
C ASP A 272 5.59 20.92 4.98
N GLY A 273 5.64 19.61 5.24
CA GLY A 273 5.95 18.57 4.24
C GLY A 273 7.44 18.26 4.06
N GLU A 274 8.35 19.09 4.57
CA GLU A 274 9.80 18.86 4.48
C GLU A 274 10.33 18.06 5.66
N ILE A 275 11.16 17.04 5.37
CA ILE A 275 11.79 16.21 6.40
C ILE A 275 13.10 16.85 6.83
N LYS A 276 13.16 17.31 8.08
CA LYS A 276 14.37 17.85 8.69
C LYS A 276 15.03 16.85 9.62
N LYS A 277 16.27 16.46 9.31
CA LYS A 277 17.09 15.60 10.17
C LYS A 277 17.60 16.40 11.38
N ILE A 278 17.15 16.00 12.57
CA ILE A 278 17.49 16.67 13.84
C ILE A 278 18.83 16.17 14.36
N LYS A 279 19.03 14.86 14.48
CA LYS A 279 20.30 14.28 14.97
C LYS A 279 20.39 12.80 14.67
N PHE A 280 21.59 12.25 14.88
CA PHE A 280 21.81 10.81 14.98
C PHE A 280 21.86 10.39 16.44
N LEU A 281 21.43 9.16 16.70
CA LEU A 281 21.57 8.46 17.96
C LEU A 281 22.30 7.14 17.70
N SER A 282 23.12 6.71 18.66
CA SER A 282 23.99 5.53 18.56
C SER A 282 23.90 4.67 19.83
N CYS A 283 24.69 3.59 19.89
CA CYS A 283 24.75 2.71 21.06
C CYS A 283 24.81 3.48 22.39
N GLY A 284 23.93 3.11 23.34
CA GLY A 284 23.77 3.76 24.64
C GLY A 284 22.78 4.92 24.66
N ASP A 285 22.43 5.49 23.49
CA ASP A 285 21.36 6.47 23.40
C ASP A 285 19.97 5.82 23.51
N PHE A 286 18.99 6.63 23.86
CA PHE A 286 17.59 6.21 23.98
C PHE A 286 16.63 7.20 23.32
N PHE A 287 15.43 6.74 22.98
CA PHE A 287 14.38 7.56 22.38
C PHE A 287 12.98 7.03 22.69
N GLY A 288 11.97 7.84 22.38
CA GLY A 288 10.55 7.51 22.60
C GLY A 288 10.01 7.87 23.98
N GLU A 289 10.86 8.40 24.85
CA GLU A 289 10.55 8.79 26.22
C GLU A 289 9.51 9.91 26.31
N MET A 290 9.49 10.85 25.35
CA MET A 290 8.60 12.00 25.38
C MET A 290 7.13 11.59 25.43
N SER A 291 6.71 10.77 24.46
CA SER A 291 5.31 10.34 24.35
C SER A 291 4.90 9.48 25.55
N LEU A 292 5.80 8.61 26.01
CA LEU A 292 5.56 7.76 27.16
C LEU A 292 5.38 8.57 28.46
N LEU A 293 6.12 9.67 28.61
CA LEU A 293 6.21 10.41 29.86
C LEU A 293 5.29 11.64 29.95
N THR A 294 5.07 12.32 28.82
CA THR A 294 4.20 13.50 28.76
C THR A 294 2.78 13.14 28.32
N GLY A 295 2.57 11.95 27.75
CA GLY A 295 1.31 11.53 27.14
C GLY A 295 1.02 12.21 25.80
N GLU A 296 1.94 13.04 25.30
CA GLU A 296 1.82 13.70 24.00
C GLU A 296 2.11 12.71 22.86
N LYS A 297 1.71 13.07 21.64
CA LYS A 297 2.05 12.30 20.43
C LYS A 297 3.57 12.30 20.18
N ARG A 298 4.06 11.35 19.38
CA ARG A 298 5.47 11.27 18.98
C ARG A 298 5.86 12.55 18.23
N ASN A 299 6.84 13.27 18.74
CA ASN A 299 7.26 14.55 18.16
C ASN A 299 8.20 14.42 16.95
N ALA A 300 8.72 13.22 16.67
CA ALA A 300 9.65 12.95 15.59
C ALA A 300 9.52 11.51 15.09
N THR A 301 9.95 11.29 13.85
CA THR A 301 10.14 9.98 13.25
C THR A 301 11.56 9.51 13.53
N VAL A 302 11.74 8.25 13.93
CA VAL A 302 13.06 7.64 14.15
C VAL A 302 13.28 6.54 13.11
N VAL A 303 14.39 6.58 12.38
CA VAL A 303 14.68 5.69 11.26
C VAL A 303 16.04 5.03 11.45
N ALA A 304 16.13 3.72 11.22
CA ALA A 304 17.38 2.98 11.22
C ALA A 304 18.27 3.42 10.05
N GLU A 305 19.50 3.82 10.32
CA GLU A 305 20.49 4.18 9.29
C GLU A 305 21.38 2.98 8.93
N GLU A 306 21.39 1.97 9.79
CA GLU A 306 22.00 0.65 9.64
C GLU A 306 21.17 -0.39 10.42
N ASP A 307 21.50 -1.68 10.29
CA ASP A 307 20.84 -2.73 11.07
C ASP A 307 21.03 -2.45 12.57
N THR A 308 19.91 -2.29 13.28
CA THR A 308 19.86 -1.72 14.63
C THR A 308 19.19 -2.69 15.58
N GLU A 309 19.87 -2.98 16.69
CA GLU A 309 19.37 -3.72 17.84
C GLU A 309 18.96 -2.74 18.94
N VAL A 310 17.75 -2.89 19.48
CA VAL A 310 17.22 -2.02 20.54
C VAL A 310 16.65 -2.81 21.70
N LEU A 311 16.85 -2.32 22.92
CA LEU A 311 16.13 -2.77 24.10
C LEU A 311 14.88 -1.93 24.26
N ILE A 312 13.75 -2.59 24.51
CA ILE A 312 12.43 -1.96 24.55
C ILE A 312 11.74 -2.22 25.87
N LEU A 313 11.14 -1.17 26.39
CA LEU A 313 10.39 -1.15 27.64
C LEU A 313 9.02 -0.50 27.39
N ASP A 314 7.96 -1.14 27.84
CA ASP A 314 6.61 -0.59 27.75
C ASP A 314 6.33 0.43 28.86
N ARG A 315 5.26 1.20 28.70
CA ARG A 315 4.84 2.24 29.65
C ARG A 315 4.48 1.68 31.03
N ASP A 316 3.91 0.48 31.11
CA ASP A 316 3.39 -0.06 32.36
C ASP A 316 4.55 -0.55 33.23
N ASP A 317 5.55 -1.18 32.61
CA ASP A 317 6.83 -1.50 33.23
C ASP A 317 7.64 -0.26 33.58
N PHE A 318 7.67 0.74 32.70
CA PHE A 318 8.33 2.01 32.97
C PHE A 318 7.69 2.71 34.19
N SER A 319 6.36 2.74 34.25
CA SER A 319 5.56 3.33 35.32
C SER A 319 5.92 2.76 36.68
N LEU A 320 6.08 1.44 36.77
CA LEU A 320 6.44 0.75 38.01
C LEU A 320 7.80 1.19 38.55
N ILE A 321 8.74 1.57 37.67
CA ILE A 321 10.06 2.05 38.06
C ILE A 321 9.98 3.48 38.58
N ILE A 322 9.31 4.39 37.83
CA ILE A 322 9.19 5.79 38.27
C ILE A 322 8.48 5.88 39.62
N LYS A 323 7.40 5.09 39.81
CA LYS A 323 6.65 5.06 41.07
C LYS A 323 7.52 4.66 42.26
N LYS A 324 8.50 3.77 42.05
CA LYS A 324 9.44 3.34 43.10
C LYS A 324 10.61 4.30 43.28
N ASN A 325 11.04 4.97 42.21
CA ASN A 325 12.23 5.82 42.19
C ASN A 325 11.94 7.20 41.56
N PRO A 326 11.34 8.14 42.32
CA PRO A 326 11.00 9.48 41.81
C PRO A 326 12.19 10.28 41.26
N ALA A 327 13.42 10.02 41.73
CA ALA A 327 14.63 10.68 41.23
C ALA A 327 14.85 10.47 39.72
N ILE A 328 14.33 9.38 39.15
CA ILE A 328 14.36 9.13 37.71
C ILE A 328 13.49 10.14 36.96
N ALA A 329 12.31 10.48 37.49
CA ALA A 329 11.45 11.49 36.87
C ALA A 329 12.17 12.84 36.76
N ASP A 330 12.94 13.22 37.78
CA ASP A 330 13.75 14.44 37.78
C ASP A 330 14.88 14.40 36.76
N ALA A 331 15.62 13.28 36.69
CA ALA A 331 16.68 13.08 35.70
C ALA A 331 16.14 13.18 34.28
N ILE A 332 14.99 12.55 34.01
CA ILE A 332 14.36 12.59 32.70
C ILE A 332 13.83 13.97 32.35
N SER A 333 13.21 14.67 33.30
CA SER A 333 12.68 16.02 33.08
C SER A 333 13.76 16.98 32.57
N LYS A 334 14.98 16.87 33.10
CA LYS A 334 16.16 17.65 32.63
C LYS A 334 16.55 17.28 31.20
N ILE A 335 16.63 15.98 30.89
CA ILE A 335 16.99 15.51 29.54
C ILE A 335 15.93 15.93 28.52
N LEU A 336 14.65 15.80 28.86
CA LEU A 336 13.52 16.19 28.02
C LEU A 336 13.51 17.68 27.72
N ALA A 337 13.75 18.53 28.74
CA ALA A 337 13.84 19.96 28.54
C ALA A 337 14.96 20.35 27.58
N GLN A 338 16.11 19.65 27.65
CA GLN A 338 17.22 19.83 26.73
C GLN A 338 16.85 19.38 25.31
N ARG A 339 16.31 18.16 25.15
CA ARG A 339 15.92 17.63 23.84
C ARG A 339 14.87 18.48 23.14
N GLN A 340 13.87 18.97 23.88
CA GLN A 340 12.87 19.89 23.33
C GLN A 340 13.49 21.21 22.88
N ALA A 341 14.48 21.73 23.61
CA ALA A 341 15.21 22.93 23.20
C ALA A 341 16.02 22.69 21.92
N GLU A 342 16.74 21.56 21.82
CA GLU A 342 17.50 21.16 20.61
C GLU A 342 16.58 21.04 19.39
N ILE A 343 15.43 20.37 19.55
CA ILE A 343 14.42 20.25 18.50
C ILE A 343 13.93 21.63 18.09
N ASN A 344 13.52 22.47 19.05
CA ASN A 344 12.98 23.79 18.75
C ASN A 344 14.00 24.73 18.08
N GLU A 345 15.27 24.68 18.48
CA GLU A 345 16.37 25.43 17.85
C GLU A 345 16.61 24.97 16.41
N LYS A 346 16.56 23.67 16.16
CA LYS A 346 16.69 23.17 14.79
C LYS A 346 15.44 23.46 13.97
N ILE A 347 14.26 23.60 14.58
CA ILE A 347 13.01 23.93 13.88
C ILE A 347 12.92 25.43 13.55
N LYS A 348 13.20 26.32 14.51
CA LYS A 348 13.12 27.77 14.34
C LYS A 348 14.52 28.34 14.04
N LYS A 349 14.75 28.85 12.82
CA LYS A 349 15.94 29.64 12.46
C LYS A 349 15.95 30.98 13.23
N THR A 350 16.08 30.98 14.55
CA THR A 350 16.09 32.22 15.34
C THR A 350 17.02 32.09 16.53
N ASP A 351 17.85 33.12 16.71
CA ASP A 351 18.86 33.31 17.74
C ASP A 351 18.41 32.86 19.14
N THR A 352 19.30 32.16 19.84
CA THR A 352 19.16 31.93 21.28
C THR A 352 20.46 32.18 22.02
N THR A 353 20.66 33.43 22.43
CA THR A 353 21.27 33.72 23.72
C THR A 353 20.32 33.21 24.81
N LYS A 354 20.53 31.96 25.25
CA LYS A 354 19.71 31.25 26.25
C LYS A 354 19.70 31.95 27.60
N ASN A 355 18.51 32.28 28.10
CA ASN A 355 18.30 32.68 29.48
C ASN A 355 18.12 31.42 30.36
N LYS A 356 18.98 31.20 31.37
CA LYS A 356 18.93 30.03 32.29
C LYS A 356 17.56 29.84 32.97
N ASN A 357 16.80 30.92 33.12
CA ASN A 357 15.46 30.91 33.73
C ASN A 357 14.41 30.18 32.87
N GLU A 358 14.44 30.30 31.55
CA GLU A 358 13.46 29.62 30.68
C GLU A 358 13.63 28.10 30.68
N LYS A 359 14.88 27.62 30.72
CA LYS A 359 15.19 26.19 30.80
C LYS A 359 14.62 25.60 32.10
N ARG A 360 14.84 26.26 33.24
CA ARG A 360 14.31 25.84 34.55
C ARG A 360 12.77 25.84 34.59
N ILE A 361 12.12 26.80 33.94
CA ILE A 361 10.64 26.84 33.84
C ILE A 361 10.11 25.65 33.03
N LYS A 362 10.74 25.34 31.89
CA LYS A 362 10.40 24.19 31.06
C LYS A 362 10.62 22.85 31.77
N GLU A 363 11.75 22.69 32.46
CA GLU A 363 12.04 21.51 33.29
C GLU A 363 10.94 21.26 34.32
N ARG A 364 10.53 22.30 35.07
CA ARG A 364 9.44 22.22 36.05
C ARG A 364 8.08 21.90 35.41
N SER A 365 7.80 22.42 34.22
CA SER A 365 6.57 22.13 33.48
C SER A 365 6.50 20.67 33.02
N ILE A 366 7.59 20.15 32.48
CA ILE A 366 7.70 18.75 32.06
C ILE A 366 7.56 17.83 33.27
N LEU A 367 8.26 18.12 34.37
CA LEU A 367 8.15 17.33 35.60
C LEU A 367 6.71 17.26 36.11
N LYS A 368 5.96 18.37 36.08
CA LYS A 368 4.54 18.38 36.43
C LYS A 368 3.71 17.46 35.53
N LYS A 369 3.98 17.43 34.22
CA LYS A 369 3.31 16.52 33.29
C LYS A 369 3.62 15.06 33.63
N ILE A 370 4.88 14.73 33.88
CA ILE A 370 5.30 13.37 34.27
C ILE A 370 4.58 12.94 35.56
N ILE A 371 4.58 13.78 36.59
CA ILE A 371 3.89 13.50 37.86
C ILE A 371 2.40 13.23 37.63
N LYS A 372 1.75 14.01 36.76
CA LYS A 372 0.34 13.81 36.39
C LYS A 372 0.11 12.49 35.64
N VAL A 373 0.97 12.18 34.66
CA VAL A 373 0.85 10.99 33.80
C VAL A 373 1.06 9.68 34.56
N PHE A 374 1.87 9.70 35.63
CA PHE A 374 2.18 8.53 36.47
C PHE A 374 1.57 8.56 37.86
N GLU A 375 0.75 9.57 38.19
CA GLU A 375 0.09 9.71 39.49
C GLU A 375 1.06 9.65 40.69
N LEU A 376 2.23 10.28 40.56
CA LEU A 376 3.25 10.22 41.61
C LEU A 376 2.83 11.08 42.81
N LYS A 377 2.85 10.51 44.02
CA LYS A 377 2.66 11.28 45.26
C LYS A 377 3.85 12.24 45.43
N ARG A 378 3.57 13.54 45.49
CA ARG A 378 4.59 14.56 45.73
C ARG A 378 5.12 14.38 47.16
N LYS A 379 6.41 14.06 47.35
CA LYS A 379 7.06 14.27 48.65
C LYS A 379 7.21 15.78 48.81
N ASN A 380 6.53 16.36 49.80
CA ASN A 380 6.80 17.71 50.25
C ASN A 380 8.23 17.73 50.82
N GLY A 381 9.09 18.55 50.22
CA GLY A 381 10.43 18.90 50.68
C GLY A 381 10.65 20.34 50.29
#